data_AF-A0A9X2JWG7-F1
#
_entry.id   AF-A0A9X2JWG7-F1
#
_cell.length_a   1.000
_cell.length_b   1.000
_cell.length_c   1.000
_cell.angle_alpha   90.00
_cell.angle_beta   90.00
_cell.angle_gamma   90.00
#
_symmetry.space_group_name_H-M   'P 1'
#
loop_
_entity.id
_entity.type
_entity.pdbx_description
1 polymer ?
#
loop_
_entity_poly.entity_id
_entity_poly.type
_entity_poly.pdbx_seq_one_letter_code
_entity_poly.pdbx_strand_id
1 'polypeptide(L)'
;MSDPRARTEHDPDRQGDPPPVVTRGELDLLVRLAGPADVHHLVVICDDRPVVLGRRIRDRYPDAALTVLSEGRRPDVRDLTFGLLRFDDDHDVLRALAGLPAADLVLDLRRNRPAEVRGTFRQAFLALADGGRYVARQEPDLRPADGDLVDEVRELARRRSLRPPERRRLSTALELGLGGALDDVRIDGPFVVLRKSGEHVLKLDVEGTRTALAARGVEPRVIARVPPGSHTSASTLWSSDAELGAARLPRTVEVGELTCAAYDDVLVAPQHVAVVERMLLPTCYFLPWQAARKTFGMRYHGADFSALRDADAVPEHLPGTYYHLDNQVPGHYGHVITHDLSKLWAWDAALAEYPDLRVLVSPDTETGEVPAYTYELLAAYGIGRERVHVLTGPARVERLVTATQAFQQPRFLAPVAREVWARVVAGLLPRAGHEPLPERVFVSRRSAARRRCLNAEEVERRFVAAGFTVVYPEDLALPDQVRLFSTVPVVAGYAGSGLINTVFSSGPATRVVLASKSYWATNEYHIAALYGGDLHYFWCDPVPSEGPDFHADHLFDTDRDGPALDALLRSLAPQAPLAAGRPRLGRSAVR
;
A
#
# COMPACT_ATOMS: atom_id res chain seq x y z
N MET A 1 -17.84 88.12 22.68
CA MET A 1 -18.43 87.32 21.59
C MET A 1 -17.33 86.48 20.98
N SER A 2 -17.57 85.18 20.94
CA SER A 2 -16.69 84.06 20.56
C SER A 2 -16.51 83.93 19.05
N ASP A 3 -15.30 83.61 18.59
CA ASP A 3 -15.06 82.93 17.32
C ASP A 3 -13.95 81.87 17.50
N PRO A 4 -14.25 80.56 17.31
CA PRO A 4 -13.28 79.48 17.40
C PRO A 4 -12.94 78.95 16.00
N ARG A 5 -11.82 79.40 15.40
CA ARG A 5 -11.17 78.70 14.29
C ARG A 5 -9.64 78.89 14.32
N ALA A 6 -8.97 78.04 15.07
CA ALA A 6 -7.58 77.68 14.81
C ALA A 6 -7.55 76.17 14.53
N ARG A 7 -7.53 75.83 13.24
CA ARG A 7 -7.22 74.47 12.77
C ARG A 7 -5.71 74.30 12.89
N THR A 8 -5.26 73.47 13.82
CA THR A 8 -3.96 72.82 13.73
C THR A 8 -4.10 71.65 12.76
N GLU A 9 -3.28 71.66 11.72
CA GLU A 9 -3.15 70.58 10.74
C GLU A 9 -2.78 69.29 11.46
N HIS A 10 -3.66 68.29 11.34
CA HIS A 10 -3.39 66.92 11.76
C HIS A 10 -2.69 66.25 10.58
N ASP A 11 -1.38 66.03 10.72
CA ASP A 11 -0.57 65.20 9.84
C ASP A 11 -1.14 63.77 9.82
N PRO A 12 -1.76 63.30 8.71
CA PRO A 12 -2.40 61.99 8.65
C PRO A 12 -1.41 60.84 8.44
N ASP A 13 -0.10 61.10 8.27
CA ASP A 13 0.87 60.10 7.79
C ASP A 13 1.71 59.42 8.89
N ARG A 14 1.36 59.58 10.17
CA ARG A 14 1.83 58.65 11.23
C ARG A 14 0.88 57.46 11.39
N GLN A 15 0.67 56.71 10.31
CA GLN A 15 0.26 55.32 10.44
C GLN A 15 1.46 54.54 10.99
N GLY A 16 1.46 54.32 12.31
CA GLY A 16 2.47 53.50 12.97
C GLY A 16 2.57 52.15 12.28
N ASP A 17 3.80 51.67 12.09
CA ASP A 17 4.07 50.36 11.51
C ASP A 17 3.14 49.31 12.14
N PRO A 18 2.43 48.50 11.33
CA PRO A 18 1.58 47.45 11.86
C PRO A 18 2.41 46.56 12.79
N PRO A 19 1.87 46.19 13.96
CA PRO A 19 2.66 45.55 15.01
C PRO A 19 3.42 44.33 14.48
N PRO A 20 4.64 44.08 15.00
CA PRO A 20 5.49 43.02 14.49
C PRO A 20 4.84 41.65 14.71
N VAL A 21 4.85 40.81 13.66
CA VAL A 21 4.30 39.43 13.67
C VAL A 21 4.87 38.60 14.84
N VAL A 22 6.16 38.80 15.14
CA VAL A 22 6.84 38.32 16.35
C VAL A 22 7.67 39.47 16.91
N THR A 23 7.48 39.81 18.19
CA THR A 23 8.25 40.88 18.84
C THR A 23 9.72 40.46 18.99
N ARG A 24 10.63 41.43 19.18
CA ARG A 24 12.06 41.13 19.40
C ARG A 24 12.26 40.23 20.62
N GLY A 25 11.54 40.49 21.71
CA GLY A 25 11.60 39.68 22.93
C GLY A 25 11.08 38.25 22.74
N GLU A 26 9.99 38.07 21.98
CA GLU A 26 9.50 36.74 21.60
C GLU A 26 10.49 36.01 20.70
N LEU A 27 11.14 36.69 19.77
CA LEU A 27 12.18 36.11 18.91
C LEU A 27 13.41 35.68 19.72
N ASP A 28 13.84 36.51 20.67
CA ASP A 28 14.94 36.17 21.58
C ASP A 28 14.58 34.97 22.46
N LEU A 29 13.34 34.88 22.95
CA LEU A 29 12.84 33.74 23.69
C LEU A 29 12.79 32.48 22.82
N LEU A 30 12.24 32.57 21.60
CA LEU A 30 12.20 31.47 20.63
C LEU A 30 13.57 30.88 20.38
N VAL A 31 14.59 31.71 20.12
CA VAL A 31 15.96 31.24 19.87
C VAL A 31 16.54 30.54 21.09
N ARG A 32 16.32 31.09 22.30
CA ARG A 32 16.78 30.43 23.54
C ARG A 32 16.10 29.09 23.77
N LEU A 33 14.78 29.02 23.58
CA LEU A 33 13.97 27.82 23.81
C LEU A 33 14.22 26.74 22.77
N ALA A 34 14.32 27.16 21.50
CA ALA A 34 14.61 26.27 20.41
C ALA A 34 16.03 25.74 20.47
N GLY A 35 16.98 26.41 21.14
CA GLY A 35 18.36 25.99 21.30
C GLY A 35 19.17 26.21 20.02
N PRO A 36 20.04 27.23 19.95
CA PRO A 36 20.65 27.65 18.68
C PRO A 36 21.74 26.71 18.16
N ALA A 37 22.25 25.80 18.98
CA ALA A 37 23.24 24.80 18.56
C ALA A 37 22.56 23.69 17.73
N ASP A 38 23.31 23.18 16.75
CA ASP A 38 22.99 21.98 15.98
C ASP A 38 21.65 22.08 15.22
N VAL A 39 21.33 23.27 14.68
CA VAL A 39 20.22 23.47 13.75
C VAL A 39 20.79 23.66 12.34
N HIS A 40 20.75 22.61 11.53
CA HIS A 40 21.18 22.62 10.14
C HIS A 40 20.00 22.81 9.19
N HIS A 41 18.82 22.30 9.54
CA HIS A 41 17.60 22.40 8.75
C HIS A 41 16.46 23.00 9.59
N LEU A 42 15.95 24.15 9.13
CA LEU A 42 14.95 24.93 9.84
C LEU A 42 13.74 25.20 8.95
N VAL A 43 12.55 24.88 9.44
CA VAL A 43 11.28 25.19 8.78
C VAL A 43 10.46 26.15 9.62
N VAL A 44 9.95 27.21 9.00
CA VAL A 44 9.05 28.17 9.65
C VAL A 44 7.68 28.11 8.97
N ILE A 45 6.62 27.93 9.74
CA ILE A 45 5.24 27.91 9.25
C ILE A 45 4.55 29.19 9.72
N CYS A 46 3.97 29.93 8.78
CA CYS A 46 3.31 31.20 9.05
C CYS A 46 2.18 31.51 8.07
N ASP A 47 1.27 32.40 8.49
CA ASP A 47 0.13 32.91 7.75
C ASP A 47 0.22 34.42 7.45
N ASP A 48 1.11 35.15 8.14
CA ASP A 48 1.34 36.59 7.93
C ASP A 48 2.82 36.93 7.65
N ARG A 49 3.04 37.85 6.70
CA ARG A 49 4.33 38.45 6.30
C ARG A 49 5.52 37.44 6.27
N PRO A 50 5.44 36.36 5.46
CA PRO A 50 6.45 35.29 5.43
C PRO A 50 7.87 35.79 5.12
N VAL A 51 8.01 36.81 4.27
CA VAL A 51 9.31 37.37 3.89
C VAL A 51 9.98 38.11 5.06
N VAL A 52 9.21 38.88 5.84
CA VAL A 52 9.73 39.62 7.00
C VAL A 52 10.15 38.64 8.08
N LEU A 53 9.31 37.63 8.34
CA LEU A 53 9.59 36.60 9.32
C LEU A 53 10.82 35.77 8.94
N GLY A 54 10.90 35.34 7.68
CA GLY A 54 12.04 34.60 7.15
C GLY A 54 13.37 35.36 7.30
N ARG A 55 13.40 36.66 7.00
CA ARG A 55 14.60 37.50 7.19
C ARG A 55 15.02 37.57 8.67
N ARG A 56 14.07 37.80 9.57
CA ARG A 56 14.35 37.87 11.02
C ARG A 56 14.86 36.55 11.58
N ILE A 57 14.35 35.42 11.10
CA ILE A 57 14.80 34.09 11.51
C ILE A 57 16.17 33.78 10.91
N ARG A 58 16.40 34.10 9.64
CA ARG A 58 17.70 34.00 8.97
C ARG A 58 18.80 34.74 9.73
N ASP A 59 18.51 35.93 10.26
CA ASP A 59 19.48 36.70 11.07
C ASP A 59 19.90 35.98 12.36
N ARG A 60 19.06 35.07 12.88
CA ARG A 60 19.34 34.28 14.10
C ARG A 60 19.93 32.91 13.83
N TYR A 61 19.69 32.37 12.64
CA TYR A 61 20.20 31.10 12.16
C TYR A 61 20.90 31.31 10.81
N PRO A 62 22.05 32.01 10.77
CA PRO A 62 22.72 32.37 9.53
C PRO A 62 23.14 31.14 8.72
N ASP A 63 23.54 30.06 9.40
CA ASP A 63 24.11 28.86 8.79
C ASP A 63 23.09 27.76 8.49
N ALA A 64 21.85 27.88 8.98
CA ALA A 64 20.81 26.87 8.77
C ALA A 64 20.22 26.93 7.36
N ALA A 65 19.90 25.80 6.74
CA ALA A 65 19.02 25.76 5.59
C ALA A 65 17.58 26.10 6.02
N LEU A 66 17.18 27.36 5.83
CA LEU A 66 15.86 27.88 6.18
C LEU A 66 14.88 27.74 5.02
N THR A 67 13.72 27.16 5.31
CA THR A 67 12.52 27.22 4.46
C THR A 67 11.34 27.79 5.22
N VAL A 68 10.66 28.75 4.62
CA VAL A 68 9.39 29.30 5.12
C VAL A 68 8.24 28.67 4.34
N LEU A 69 7.31 28.04 5.05
CA LEU A 69 6.03 27.57 4.53
C LEU A 69 4.97 28.63 4.85
N SER A 70 4.38 29.22 3.82
CA SER A 70 3.36 30.26 3.96
C SER A 70 1.98 29.72 3.59
N GLU A 71 1.01 29.93 4.47
CA GLU A 71 -0.41 29.64 4.19
C GLU A 71 -0.93 30.64 3.14
N GLY A 72 -1.58 30.15 2.08
CA GLY A 72 -2.23 31.02 1.09
C GLY A 72 -1.29 31.69 0.08
N ARG A 73 -1.32 33.03 -0.04
CA ARG A 73 -0.71 33.72 -1.20
C ARG A 73 0.82 33.79 -1.07
N ARG A 74 1.54 33.14 -2.00
CA ARG A 74 3.01 33.29 -2.13
C ARG A 74 3.31 34.72 -2.60
N PRO A 75 3.99 35.57 -1.80
CA PRO A 75 4.42 36.87 -2.28
C PRO A 75 5.43 36.69 -3.43
N ASP A 76 5.25 37.42 -4.53
CA ASP A 76 6.15 37.40 -5.69
C ASP A 76 7.43 38.19 -5.36
N VAL A 77 8.30 37.54 -4.58
CA VAL A 77 9.59 38.10 -4.15
C VAL A 77 10.67 37.14 -4.60
N ARG A 78 11.60 37.67 -5.39
CA ARG A 78 12.79 36.97 -5.86
C ARG A 78 13.98 37.24 -4.93
N ASP A 79 15.05 36.48 -5.11
CA ASP A 79 16.35 36.69 -4.45
C ASP A 79 16.29 36.60 -2.91
N LEU A 80 15.50 35.65 -2.40
CA LEU A 80 15.50 35.32 -0.97
C LEU A 80 16.70 34.43 -0.63
N THR A 81 17.34 34.69 0.51
CA THR A 81 18.41 33.85 1.09
C THR A 81 17.88 32.59 1.79
N PHE A 82 16.60 32.25 1.56
CA PHE A 82 15.89 31.13 2.16
C PHE A 82 14.79 30.63 1.21
N GLY A 83 14.40 29.37 1.36
CA GLY A 83 13.30 28.79 0.59
C GLY A 83 11.96 29.39 1.02
N LEU A 84 11.06 29.64 0.07
CA LEU A 84 9.69 30.08 0.35
C LEU A 84 8.72 29.22 -0.45
N LEU A 85 7.99 28.35 0.26
CA LEU A 85 6.98 27.46 -0.28
C LEU A 85 5.59 27.87 0.21
N ARG A 86 4.58 27.48 -0.53
CA ARG A 86 3.17 27.68 -0.21
C ARG A 86 2.56 26.36 0.25
N PHE A 87 1.60 26.43 1.16
CA PHE A 87 0.66 25.36 1.43
C PHE A 87 -0.77 25.92 1.55
N ASP A 88 -1.77 25.11 1.21
CA ASP A 88 -3.18 25.48 1.35
C ASP A 88 -3.89 24.66 2.45
N ASP A 89 -3.37 23.47 2.76
CA ASP A 89 -3.86 22.61 3.83
C ASP A 89 -2.75 21.80 4.51
N ASP A 90 -3.10 21.00 5.52
CA ASP A 90 -2.16 20.17 6.28
C ASP A 90 -1.44 19.10 5.43
N HIS A 91 -2.07 18.61 4.36
CA HIS A 91 -1.48 17.62 3.46
C HIS A 91 -0.38 18.24 2.58
N ASP A 92 -0.58 19.50 2.18
CA ASP A 92 0.46 20.28 1.51
C ASP A 92 1.67 20.52 2.43
N VAL A 93 1.46 20.70 3.74
CA VAL A 93 2.58 20.82 4.70
C VAL A 93 3.41 19.54 4.72
N LEU A 94 2.78 18.36 4.84
CA LEU A 94 3.50 17.08 4.80
C LEU A 94 4.29 16.91 3.50
N ARG A 95 3.67 17.21 2.34
CA ARG A 95 4.33 17.11 1.03
C ARG A 95 5.52 18.06 0.93
N ALA A 96 5.39 19.30 1.42
CA ALA A 96 6.48 20.26 1.46
C ALA A 96 7.63 19.75 2.35
N LEU A 97 7.33 19.26 3.56
CA LEU A 97 8.32 18.68 4.47
C LEU A 97 9.01 17.45 3.87
N ALA A 98 8.28 16.59 3.16
CA ALA A 98 8.85 15.41 2.52
C ALA A 98 9.86 15.79 1.42
N GLY A 99 9.66 16.92 0.73
CA GLY A 99 10.62 17.43 -0.27
C GLY A 99 11.88 18.07 0.31
N LEU A 100 11.96 18.26 1.63
CA LEU A 100 13.10 18.85 2.32
C LEU A 100 13.88 17.78 3.09
N PRO A 101 15.18 17.97 3.37
CA PRO A 101 15.88 17.21 4.40
C PRO A 101 15.12 17.27 5.74
N ALA A 102 15.22 16.22 6.55
CA ALA A 102 14.52 16.17 7.83
C ALA A 102 14.93 17.37 8.70
N ALA A 103 13.94 18.16 9.15
CA ALA A 103 14.21 19.38 9.89
C ALA A 103 14.64 19.07 11.33
N ASP A 104 15.65 19.81 11.82
CA ASP A 104 16.07 19.81 13.22
C ASP A 104 15.14 20.67 14.07
N LEU A 105 14.50 21.65 13.43
CA LEU A 105 13.62 22.62 14.07
C LEU A 105 12.48 23.03 13.13
N VAL A 106 11.25 22.87 13.61
CA VAL A 106 10.04 23.46 13.00
C VAL A 106 9.48 24.51 13.95
N LEU A 107 9.24 25.72 13.44
CA LEU A 107 8.61 26.83 14.15
C LEU A 107 7.23 27.10 13.54
N ASP A 108 6.16 26.72 14.22
CA ASP A 108 4.79 27.11 13.84
C ASP A 108 4.39 28.40 14.57
N LEU A 109 4.43 29.51 13.83
CA LEU A 109 4.30 30.87 14.36
C LEU A 109 2.96 31.52 14.04
N ARG A 110 1.99 30.74 13.53
CA ARG A 110 0.61 31.20 13.31
C ARG A 110 -0.06 31.58 14.64
N ARG A 111 -0.93 32.58 14.62
CA ARG A 111 -1.57 33.16 15.82
C ARG A 111 -3.08 33.07 15.74
N ASN A 112 -3.74 32.70 16.83
CA ASN A 112 -5.20 32.52 16.91
C ASN A 112 -5.69 31.44 15.93
N ARG A 113 -4.89 30.37 15.77
CA ARG A 113 -5.11 29.27 14.81
C ARG A 113 -4.88 27.90 15.47
N PRO A 114 -5.48 27.63 16.65
CA PRO A 114 -5.12 26.47 17.46
C PRO A 114 -5.48 25.14 16.78
N ALA A 115 -6.53 25.10 15.96
CA ALA A 115 -6.93 23.90 15.23
C ALA A 115 -5.93 23.56 14.13
N GLU A 116 -5.49 24.55 13.36
CA GLU A 116 -4.52 24.40 12.27
C GLU A 116 -3.12 24.07 12.82
N VAL A 117 -2.71 24.66 13.93
CA VAL A 117 -1.43 24.32 14.60
C VAL A 117 -1.42 22.85 15.04
N ARG A 118 -2.53 22.33 15.60
CA ARG A 118 -2.67 20.91 15.93
C ARG A 118 -2.67 20.01 14.70
N GLY A 119 -3.39 20.39 13.65
CA GLY A 119 -3.41 19.68 12.37
C GLY A 119 -2.02 19.54 11.78
N THR A 120 -1.29 20.65 11.74
CA THR A 120 0.09 20.68 11.26
C THR A 120 1.06 19.93 12.17
N PHE A 121 0.91 19.99 13.50
CA PHE A 121 1.70 19.17 14.43
C PHE A 121 1.58 17.67 14.10
N ARG A 122 0.36 17.19 13.84
CA ARG A 122 0.11 15.78 13.47
C ARG A 122 0.79 15.38 12.16
N GLN A 123 1.03 16.32 11.25
CA GLN A 123 1.70 16.09 9.96
C GLN A 123 3.22 16.34 10.00
N ALA A 124 3.69 17.20 10.89
CA ALA A 124 5.07 17.66 10.89
C ALA A 124 5.94 16.94 11.93
N PHE A 125 5.39 16.61 13.10
CA PHE A 125 6.21 16.17 14.23
C PHE A 125 7.00 14.90 13.93
N LEU A 126 6.35 13.88 13.36
CA LEU A 126 7.03 12.62 13.01
C LEU A 126 7.97 12.77 11.80
N ALA A 127 7.85 13.83 11.00
CA ALA A 127 8.73 14.11 9.87
C ALA A 127 10.08 14.75 10.29
N LEU A 128 10.19 15.27 11.52
CA LEU A 128 11.43 15.84 12.05
C LEU A 128 12.58 14.80 12.10
N ALA A 129 13.80 15.29 12.14
CA ALA A 129 14.98 14.48 12.49
C ALA A 129 14.80 13.83 13.88
N ASP A 130 15.52 12.73 14.15
CA ASP A 130 15.67 12.27 15.53
C ASP A 130 16.36 13.37 16.38
N GLY A 131 15.87 13.60 17.59
CA GLY A 131 16.26 14.74 18.42
C GLY A 131 15.69 16.11 17.99
N GLY A 132 14.99 16.17 16.85
CA GLY A 132 14.40 17.39 16.32
C GLY A 132 13.34 18.02 17.23
N ARG A 133 13.08 19.32 17.02
CA ARG A 133 12.23 20.15 17.89
C ARG A 133 11.06 20.75 17.10
N TYR A 134 9.86 20.67 17.66
CA TYR A 134 8.68 21.40 17.18
C TYR A 134 8.33 22.47 18.19
N VAL A 135 8.33 23.73 17.76
CA VAL A 135 7.99 24.88 18.61
C VAL A 135 6.74 25.52 18.04
N ALA A 136 5.73 25.71 18.89
CA ALA A 136 4.51 26.41 18.51
C ALA A 136 4.07 27.38 19.59
N ARG A 137 3.19 28.31 19.21
CA ARG A 137 2.54 29.19 20.17
C ARG A 137 1.48 28.42 20.96
N GLN A 138 1.39 28.69 22.27
CA GLN A 138 0.26 28.25 23.08
C GLN A 138 -0.82 29.34 23.12
N GLU A 139 -2.07 28.91 23.29
CA GLU A 139 -3.25 29.77 23.38
C GLU A 139 -4.05 29.43 24.64
N PRO A 140 -3.57 29.87 25.83
CA PRO A 140 -4.06 29.38 27.12
C PRO A 140 -5.48 29.83 27.47
N ASP A 141 -6.00 30.86 26.79
CA ASP A 141 -7.31 31.46 27.08
C ASP A 141 -8.46 30.85 26.23
N LEU A 142 -8.23 29.71 25.57
CA LEU A 142 -9.25 29.03 24.78
C LEU A 142 -10.29 28.31 25.64
N ARG A 143 -11.49 28.13 25.09
CA ARG A 143 -12.52 27.30 25.75
C ARG A 143 -12.02 25.84 25.78
N PRO A 144 -12.32 25.07 26.85
CA PRO A 144 -11.86 23.67 26.96
C PRO A 144 -12.27 22.76 25.79
N ALA A 145 -13.39 23.05 25.12
CA ALA A 145 -13.85 22.28 23.96
C ALA A 145 -13.05 22.57 22.67
N ASP A 146 -12.39 23.72 22.59
CA ASP A 146 -11.59 24.12 21.42
C ASP A 146 -10.15 23.59 21.55
N GLY A 147 -9.60 23.59 22.79
CA GLY A 147 -8.27 23.12 23.18
C GLY A 147 -7.11 23.78 22.43
N ASP A 148 -5.87 23.58 22.84
CA ASP A 148 -4.68 23.94 22.05
C ASP A 148 -3.72 22.76 21.86
N LEU A 149 -2.52 23.02 21.34
CA LEU A 149 -1.49 21.98 21.18
C LEU A 149 -1.01 21.43 22.53
N VAL A 150 -0.96 22.26 23.58
CA VAL A 150 -0.56 21.82 24.92
C VAL A 150 -1.55 20.79 25.46
N ASP A 151 -2.86 20.99 25.26
CA ASP A 151 -3.88 20.03 25.68
C ASP A 151 -3.77 18.69 24.96
N GLU A 152 -3.54 18.73 23.64
CA GLU A 152 -3.30 17.51 22.85
C GLU A 152 -2.05 16.75 23.33
N VAL A 153 -0.96 17.46 23.57
CA VAL A 153 0.31 16.89 24.06
C VAL A 153 0.15 16.29 25.46
N ARG A 154 -0.59 16.96 26.36
CA ARG A 154 -0.93 16.41 27.69
C ARG A 154 -1.71 15.11 27.58
N GLU A 155 -2.69 15.05 26.67
CA GLU A 155 -3.48 13.84 26.45
C GLU A 155 -2.64 12.70 25.86
N LEU A 156 -1.74 12.98 24.91
CA LEU A 156 -0.78 12.01 24.39
C LEU A 156 0.13 11.46 25.51
N ALA A 157 0.67 12.33 26.37
CA ALA A 157 1.49 11.93 27.50
C ALA A 157 0.72 11.09 28.53
N ARG A 158 -0.53 11.47 28.82
CA ARG A 158 -1.44 10.69 29.69
C ARG A 158 -1.69 9.30 29.12
N ARG A 159 -2.04 9.19 27.83
CA ARG A 159 -2.28 7.90 27.16
C ARG A 159 -1.02 7.04 27.08
N ARG A 160 0.15 7.65 26.85
CA ARG A 160 1.46 6.96 26.89
C ARG A 160 1.72 6.32 28.26
N SER A 161 1.17 6.86 29.34
CA SER A 161 1.31 6.32 30.70
C SER A 161 0.36 5.14 30.98
N LEU A 162 -0.65 4.89 30.13
CA LEU A 162 -1.58 3.77 30.28
C LEU A 162 -0.95 2.43 29.90
N ARG A 163 -1.51 1.33 30.43
CA ARG A 163 -1.09 -0.04 30.06
C ARG A 163 -1.35 -0.31 28.56
N PRO A 164 -0.55 -1.17 27.90
CA PRO A 164 -0.64 -1.35 26.44
C PRO A 164 -2.03 -1.69 25.87
N PRO A 165 -2.86 -2.56 26.49
CA PRO A 165 -4.19 -2.87 25.94
C PRO A 165 -5.13 -1.66 25.95
N GLU A 166 -5.13 -0.91 27.06
CA GLU A 166 -5.95 0.27 27.23
C GLU A 166 -5.48 1.42 26.33
N ARG A 167 -4.16 1.62 26.24
CA ARG A 167 -3.55 2.61 25.35
C ARG A 167 -3.95 2.39 23.89
N ARG A 168 -3.89 1.14 23.41
CA ARG A 168 -4.27 0.78 22.02
C ARG A 168 -5.77 0.98 21.77
N ARG A 169 -6.61 0.77 22.78
CA ARG A 169 -8.06 0.98 22.68
C ARG A 169 -8.43 2.47 22.59
N LEU A 170 -7.68 3.33 23.29
CA LEU A 170 -7.99 4.76 23.43
C LEU A 170 -7.19 5.66 22.47
N SER A 171 -6.32 5.10 21.64
CA SER A 171 -5.46 5.88 20.74
C SER A 171 -5.58 5.37 19.31
N THR A 172 -5.66 6.30 18.36
CA THR A 172 -5.42 6.03 16.94
C THR A 172 -3.97 5.60 16.70
N ALA A 173 -3.69 5.01 15.53
CA ALA A 173 -2.32 4.63 15.16
C ALA A 173 -1.36 5.83 15.13
N LEU A 174 -1.84 6.99 14.68
CA LEU A 174 -1.06 8.22 14.65
C LEU A 174 -0.76 8.73 16.05
N GLU A 175 -1.74 8.77 16.95
CA GLU A 175 -1.53 9.17 18.35
C GLU A 175 -0.55 8.23 19.09
N LEU A 176 -0.56 6.92 18.77
CA LEU A 176 0.45 5.98 19.27
C LEU A 176 1.86 6.34 18.77
N GLY A 177 2.00 6.79 17.52
CA GLY A 177 3.25 7.28 16.96
C GLY A 177 3.70 8.59 17.61
N LEU A 178 2.85 9.60 17.62
CA LEU A 178 3.11 10.91 18.22
C LEU A 178 3.48 10.80 19.70
N GLY A 179 2.69 10.08 20.49
CA GLY A 179 2.97 9.86 21.92
C GLY A 179 4.20 9.00 22.16
N GLY A 180 4.50 8.05 21.27
CA GLY A 180 5.72 7.23 21.34
C GLY A 180 6.99 8.01 21.05
N ALA A 181 6.92 8.95 20.11
CA ALA A 181 8.03 9.80 19.67
C ALA A 181 8.22 11.07 20.52
N LEU A 182 7.26 11.42 21.38
CA LEU A 182 7.34 12.59 22.23
C LEU A 182 8.28 12.34 23.41
N ASP A 183 9.47 12.94 23.37
CA ASP A 183 10.52 12.69 24.37
C ASP A 183 10.54 13.73 25.50
N ASP A 184 10.35 15.00 25.16
CA ASP A 184 10.35 16.11 26.13
C ASP A 184 9.34 17.19 25.74
N VAL A 185 8.77 17.85 26.75
CA VAL A 185 7.80 18.94 26.60
C VAL A 185 8.18 20.07 27.53
N ARG A 186 8.42 21.26 26.98
CA ARG A 186 8.70 22.46 27.76
C ARG A 186 7.74 23.57 27.38
N ILE A 187 7.22 24.26 28.38
CA ILE A 187 6.34 25.41 28.19
C ILE A 187 7.01 26.60 28.86
N ASP A 188 7.26 27.66 28.10
CA ASP A 188 7.84 28.90 28.62
C ASP A 188 7.26 30.10 27.88
N GLY A 189 6.69 31.04 28.64
CA GLY A 189 6.00 32.20 28.10
C GLY A 189 4.89 31.79 27.13
N PRO A 190 4.82 32.33 25.90
CA PRO A 190 3.79 31.99 24.94
C PRO A 190 4.11 30.77 24.05
N PHE A 191 5.15 30.00 24.36
CA PHE A 191 5.60 28.90 23.50
C PHE A 191 5.60 27.55 24.20
N VAL A 192 5.28 26.51 23.42
CA VAL A 192 5.53 25.11 23.75
C VAL A 192 6.62 24.56 22.84
N VAL A 193 7.56 23.83 23.42
CA VAL A 193 8.66 23.14 22.74
C VAL A 193 8.50 21.65 22.96
N LEU A 194 8.42 20.90 21.86
CA LEU A 194 8.29 19.46 21.85
C LEU A 194 9.56 18.88 21.24
N ARG A 195 10.23 17.96 21.93
CA ARG A 195 11.38 17.22 21.39
C ARG A 195 10.95 15.85 20.92
N LYS A 196 11.34 15.49 19.70
CA LYS A 196 11.12 14.18 19.12
C LYS A 196 12.25 13.22 19.46
N SER A 197 11.91 11.95 19.66
CA SER A 197 12.83 10.81 19.62
C SER A 197 12.39 9.76 18.59
N GLY A 198 13.36 9.06 18.03
CA GLY A 198 13.18 7.95 17.12
C GLY A 198 13.00 8.35 15.65
N GLU A 199 13.50 7.49 14.78
CA GLU A 199 13.39 7.62 13.33
C GLU A 199 12.02 7.14 12.81
N HIS A 200 11.48 7.88 11.86
CA HIS A 200 10.18 7.61 11.25
C HIS A 200 10.28 7.73 9.74
N VAL A 201 9.52 6.87 9.06
CA VAL A 201 9.44 6.75 7.61
C VAL A 201 8.15 7.36 7.12
N LEU A 202 8.29 8.25 6.14
CA LEU A 202 7.22 8.93 5.42
C LEU A 202 6.59 7.99 4.39
N LYS A 203 5.28 8.10 4.22
CA LYS A 203 4.50 7.37 3.23
C LYS A 203 3.65 8.34 2.42
N LEU A 204 3.91 8.41 1.13
CA LEU A 204 3.16 9.24 0.18
C LEU A 204 2.57 8.36 -0.92
N ASP A 205 1.65 8.90 -1.71
CA ASP A 205 1.27 8.28 -2.97
C ASP A 205 2.44 8.30 -3.99
N VAL A 206 2.25 7.64 -5.14
CA VAL A 206 3.31 7.51 -6.16
C VAL A 206 3.84 8.86 -6.63
N GLU A 207 2.94 9.82 -6.89
CA GLU A 207 3.27 11.16 -7.36
C GLU A 207 4.01 11.96 -6.29
N GLY A 208 3.52 11.91 -5.06
CA GLY A 208 4.09 12.57 -3.90
C GLY A 208 5.48 12.05 -3.58
N THR A 209 5.69 10.73 -3.57
CA THR A 209 7.04 10.17 -3.35
C THR A 209 8.00 10.58 -4.46
N ARG A 210 7.58 10.53 -5.72
CA ARG A 210 8.44 10.94 -6.84
C ARG A 210 8.83 12.42 -6.75
N THR A 211 7.87 13.29 -6.48
CA THR A 211 8.09 14.74 -6.33
C THR A 211 9.02 15.04 -5.16
N ALA A 212 8.80 14.38 -4.01
CA ALA A 212 9.61 14.56 -2.82
C ALA A 212 11.05 14.06 -3.00
N LEU A 213 11.24 12.89 -3.62
CA LEU A 213 12.58 12.36 -3.93
C LEU A 213 13.33 13.26 -4.92
N ALA A 214 12.67 13.73 -5.98
CA ALA A 214 13.28 14.65 -6.94
C ALA A 214 13.69 15.97 -6.28
N ALA A 215 12.87 16.51 -5.36
CA ALA A 215 13.20 17.71 -4.59
C ALA A 215 14.44 17.51 -3.68
N ARG A 216 14.73 16.28 -3.26
CA ARG A 216 15.94 15.89 -2.54
C ARG A 216 17.12 15.48 -3.43
N GLY A 217 16.99 15.63 -4.75
CA GLY A 217 18.02 15.26 -5.71
C GLY A 217 18.15 13.76 -5.94
N VAL A 218 17.17 12.95 -5.54
CA VAL A 218 17.13 11.52 -5.81
C VAL A 218 16.33 11.25 -7.08
N GLU A 219 17.05 10.94 -8.15
CA GLU A 219 16.47 10.52 -9.43
C GLU A 219 16.75 9.02 -9.66
N PRO A 220 15.73 8.16 -9.63
CA PRO A 220 15.94 6.75 -9.88
C PRO A 220 16.23 6.46 -11.34
N ARG A 221 17.08 5.47 -11.60
CA ARG A 221 17.34 4.96 -12.94
C ARG A 221 16.16 4.11 -13.40
N VAL A 222 15.35 4.63 -14.32
CA VAL A 222 14.25 3.85 -14.89
C VAL A 222 14.78 2.84 -15.91
N ILE A 223 14.48 1.56 -15.66
CA ILE A 223 14.90 0.41 -16.46
C ILE A 223 13.81 0.07 -17.50
N ALA A 224 12.54 0.03 -17.06
CA ALA A 224 11.42 -0.32 -17.91
C ALA A 224 10.13 0.39 -17.49
N ARG A 225 9.22 0.60 -18.46
CA ARG A 225 7.88 1.14 -18.23
C ARG A 225 6.84 0.41 -19.06
N VAL A 226 5.67 0.19 -18.49
CA VAL A 226 4.44 -0.15 -19.21
C VAL A 226 3.47 1.02 -19.01
N PRO A 227 3.06 1.72 -20.08
CA PRO A 227 2.17 2.87 -19.96
C PRO A 227 0.80 2.45 -19.38
N PRO A 228 0.08 3.38 -18.72
CA PRO A 228 -1.28 3.11 -18.30
C PRO A 228 -2.15 2.77 -19.53
N GLY A 229 -3.16 1.92 -19.33
CA GLY A 229 -4.05 1.50 -20.39
C GLY A 229 -5.24 0.73 -19.83
N SER A 230 -6.04 0.15 -20.72
CA SER A 230 -7.18 -0.66 -20.31
C SER A 230 -7.35 -1.86 -21.23
N HIS A 231 -8.06 -2.86 -20.73
CA HIS A 231 -8.49 -4.00 -21.54
C HIS A 231 -9.93 -4.39 -21.21
N THR A 232 -10.66 -4.81 -22.21
CA THR A 232 -11.98 -5.42 -22.02
C THR A 232 -11.79 -6.86 -21.53
N SER A 233 -12.59 -7.26 -20.55
CA SER A 233 -12.66 -8.65 -20.10
C SER A 233 -12.86 -9.58 -21.30
N ALA A 234 -11.97 -10.55 -21.45
CA ALA A 234 -12.06 -11.61 -22.44
C ALA A 234 -13.08 -12.68 -22.07
N SER A 235 -13.75 -12.55 -20.91
CA SER A 235 -14.72 -13.52 -20.40
C SER A 235 -16.17 -13.10 -20.63
N THR A 236 -17.00 -14.09 -20.95
CA THR A 236 -18.45 -13.98 -20.75
C THR A 236 -18.73 -14.04 -19.26
N LEU A 237 -19.49 -13.08 -18.71
CA LEU A 237 -19.75 -12.99 -17.27
C LEU A 237 -21.22 -13.25 -16.96
N TRP A 238 -21.47 -14.12 -15.98
CA TRP A 238 -22.74 -14.26 -15.29
C TRP A 238 -22.53 -14.16 -13.77
N SER A 239 -23.44 -13.49 -13.07
CA SER A 239 -23.38 -13.25 -11.63
C SER A 239 -24.73 -13.56 -10.99
N SER A 240 -24.75 -14.31 -9.88
CA SER A 240 -25.98 -14.61 -9.14
C SER A 240 -26.58 -13.37 -8.44
N ASP A 241 -25.74 -12.34 -8.24
CA ASP A 241 -26.13 -11.02 -7.77
C ASP A 241 -25.70 -10.00 -8.82
N ALA A 242 -26.67 -9.49 -9.59
CA ALA A 242 -26.39 -8.63 -10.73
C ALA A 242 -25.81 -7.26 -10.31
N GLU A 243 -26.28 -6.72 -9.18
CA GLU A 243 -25.81 -5.43 -8.66
C GLU A 243 -24.38 -5.55 -8.15
N LEU A 244 -24.09 -6.57 -7.34
CA LEU A 244 -22.74 -6.81 -6.84
C LEU A 244 -21.76 -7.18 -7.95
N GLY A 245 -22.23 -7.95 -8.94
CA GLY A 245 -21.47 -8.25 -10.15
C GLY A 245 -21.09 -6.99 -10.93
N ALA A 246 -22.06 -6.11 -11.19
CA ALA A 246 -21.81 -4.85 -11.89
C ALA A 246 -20.83 -3.93 -11.12
N ALA A 247 -20.89 -3.93 -9.79
CA ALA A 247 -20.02 -3.12 -8.95
C ALA A 247 -18.58 -3.64 -8.84
N ARG A 248 -18.37 -4.97 -8.90
CA ARG A 248 -17.07 -5.60 -8.59
C ARG A 248 -16.37 -6.29 -9.76
N LEU A 249 -17.08 -6.54 -10.85
CA LEU A 249 -16.61 -7.31 -12.02
C LEU A 249 -16.74 -6.46 -13.29
N PRO A 250 -15.95 -5.36 -13.42
CA PRO A 250 -16.17 -4.34 -14.43
C PRO A 250 -15.76 -4.82 -15.83
N ARG A 251 -16.64 -4.70 -16.83
CA ARG A 251 -16.37 -5.13 -18.22
C ARG A 251 -15.04 -4.62 -18.79
N THR A 252 -14.61 -3.42 -18.41
CA THR A 252 -13.31 -2.85 -18.75
C THR A 252 -12.47 -2.73 -17.49
N VAL A 253 -11.24 -3.24 -17.55
CA VAL A 253 -10.25 -3.19 -16.46
C VAL A 253 -9.22 -2.12 -16.79
N GLU A 254 -9.14 -1.10 -15.94
CA GLU A 254 -8.15 -0.03 -16.02
C GLU A 254 -6.85 -0.46 -15.34
N VAL A 255 -5.74 -0.34 -16.06
CA VAL A 255 -4.40 -0.73 -15.64
C VAL A 255 -3.55 0.54 -15.47
N GLY A 256 -3.04 0.75 -14.26
CA GLY A 256 -2.12 1.86 -13.99
C GLY A 256 -0.76 1.67 -14.64
N GLU A 257 0.05 2.73 -14.67
CA GLU A 257 1.43 2.64 -15.13
C GLU A 257 2.22 1.62 -14.29
N LEU A 258 2.99 0.76 -14.95
CA LEU A 258 3.97 -0.09 -14.29
C LEU A 258 5.37 0.47 -14.56
N THR A 259 6.18 0.59 -13.52
CA THR A 259 7.54 1.09 -13.63
C THR A 259 8.49 0.12 -12.96
N CYS A 260 9.66 -0.05 -13.55
CA CYS A 260 10.80 -0.71 -12.94
C CYS A 260 11.95 0.29 -12.88
N ALA A 261 12.49 0.49 -11.69
CA ALA A 261 13.54 1.47 -11.46
C ALA A 261 14.55 0.99 -10.42
N ALA A 262 15.79 1.44 -10.59
CA ALA A 262 16.87 1.24 -9.65
C ALA A 262 17.09 2.50 -8.80
N TYR A 263 17.31 2.27 -7.51
CA TYR A 263 17.67 3.27 -6.51
C TYR A 263 18.98 2.84 -5.87
N ASP A 264 19.88 3.79 -5.65
CA ASP A 264 21.11 3.54 -4.90
C ASP A 264 20.87 3.81 -3.39
N ASP A 265 21.68 3.19 -2.55
CA ASP A 265 21.71 3.39 -1.09
C ASP A 265 20.34 3.23 -0.39
N VAL A 266 19.77 2.04 -0.52
CA VAL A 266 18.40 1.77 -0.06
C VAL A 266 18.39 0.96 1.23
N LEU A 267 17.64 1.41 2.21
CA LEU A 267 17.35 0.62 3.41
C LEU A 267 16.21 -0.35 3.13
N VAL A 268 16.50 -1.63 3.15
CA VAL A 268 15.53 -2.72 3.04
C VAL A 268 15.33 -3.42 4.37
N ALA A 269 14.14 -3.97 4.59
CA ALA A 269 13.86 -4.82 5.75
C ALA A 269 12.83 -5.90 5.39
N PRO A 270 12.73 -6.99 6.18
CA PRO A 270 11.81 -8.07 5.88
C PRO A 270 10.35 -7.63 5.78
N GLN A 271 9.52 -8.45 5.12
CA GLN A 271 8.11 -8.18 4.82
C GLN A 271 7.91 -6.95 3.92
N HIS A 272 8.68 -6.88 2.83
CA HIS A 272 8.51 -5.94 1.72
C HIS A 272 8.67 -4.47 2.12
N VAL A 273 9.82 -4.13 2.71
CA VAL A 273 10.17 -2.76 3.10
C VAL A 273 11.38 -2.30 2.27
N ALA A 274 11.25 -1.15 1.62
CA ALA A 274 12.35 -0.44 0.98
C ALA A 274 12.18 1.07 1.19
N VAL A 275 13.19 1.70 1.78
CA VAL A 275 13.17 3.09 2.22
C VAL A 275 14.34 3.83 1.60
N VAL A 276 14.03 4.93 0.91
CA VAL A 276 14.99 5.86 0.32
C VAL A 276 14.72 7.23 0.90
N GLU A 277 15.74 7.93 1.41
CA GLU A 277 15.56 9.27 1.98
C GLU A 277 14.43 9.34 3.02
N ARG A 278 14.34 8.34 3.91
CA ARG A 278 13.27 8.19 4.91
C ARG A 278 11.85 8.09 4.33
N MET A 279 11.70 7.80 3.03
CA MET A 279 10.41 7.57 2.38
C MET A 279 10.27 6.11 1.99
N LEU A 280 9.14 5.50 2.35
CA LEU A 280 8.81 4.15 1.88
C LEU A 280 8.51 4.20 0.38
N LEU A 281 9.16 3.36 -0.40
CA LEU A 281 8.90 3.28 -1.84
C LEU A 281 7.47 2.76 -2.10
N PRO A 282 6.69 3.39 -2.99
CA PRO A 282 5.30 3.01 -3.24
C PRO A 282 5.08 1.57 -3.71
N THR A 283 6.12 0.95 -4.30
CA THR A 283 6.12 -0.46 -4.68
C THR A 283 5.95 -1.41 -3.49
N CYS A 284 6.23 -0.94 -2.27
CA CYS A 284 6.12 -1.68 -1.01
C CYS A 284 4.70 -1.71 -0.43
N TYR A 285 3.78 -0.90 -0.95
CA TYR A 285 2.40 -0.91 -0.47
C TYR A 285 1.70 -2.21 -0.89
N PHE A 286 1.05 -2.86 0.06
CA PHE A 286 0.20 -4.03 -0.21
C PHE A 286 -0.97 -3.64 -1.12
N LEU A 287 -1.58 -2.48 -0.87
CA LEU A 287 -2.70 -1.92 -1.64
C LEU A 287 -2.39 -0.44 -1.89
N PRO A 288 -1.58 -0.11 -2.93
CA PRO A 288 -1.08 1.25 -3.15
C PRO A 288 -2.14 2.34 -3.34
N TRP A 289 -3.38 1.96 -3.68
CA TRP A 289 -4.51 2.90 -3.81
C TRP A 289 -5.29 3.11 -2.50
N GLN A 290 -5.01 2.38 -1.43
CA GLN A 290 -5.67 2.62 -0.15
C GLN A 290 -4.97 3.75 0.60
N ALA A 291 -5.75 4.75 1.04
CA ALA A 291 -5.24 5.88 1.81
C ALA A 291 -4.48 5.45 3.08
N ALA A 292 -4.90 4.35 3.72
CA ALA A 292 -4.24 3.86 4.92
C ALA A 292 -2.79 3.40 4.67
N ARG A 293 -2.41 2.96 3.46
CA ARG A 293 -1.05 2.52 3.12
C ARG A 293 -0.40 1.66 4.22
N LYS A 294 -1.11 0.62 4.66
CA LYS A 294 -0.61 -0.28 5.71
C LYS A 294 0.59 -1.08 5.19
N THR A 295 1.61 -1.20 6.04
CA THR A 295 2.87 -1.91 5.74
C THR A 295 3.19 -2.86 6.88
N PHE A 296 3.04 -4.17 6.67
CA PHE A 296 3.14 -5.14 7.77
C PHE A 296 4.55 -5.23 8.31
N GLY A 297 5.60 -5.14 7.48
CA GLY A 297 7.00 -5.13 7.94
C GLY A 297 7.39 -3.95 8.84
N MET A 298 6.48 -3.00 9.11
CA MET A 298 6.73 -1.79 9.88
C MET A 298 5.75 -1.63 11.04
N ARG A 299 6.11 -0.80 12.01
CA ARG A 299 5.18 -0.27 13.02
C ARG A 299 4.33 0.82 12.38
N TYR A 300 3.04 0.58 12.28
CA TYR A 300 2.10 1.48 11.61
C TYR A 300 1.70 2.67 12.50
N HIS A 301 1.93 3.89 12.03
CA HIS A 301 1.62 5.15 12.73
C HIS A 301 0.63 6.04 11.97
N GLY A 302 -0.30 5.43 11.23
CA GLY A 302 -1.28 6.14 10.40
C GLY A 302 -0.95 6.11 8.91
N ALA A 303 -1.72 6.83 8.11
CA ALA A 303 -1.66 6.81 6.64
C ALA A 303 -0.30 7.27 6.09
N ASP A 304 0.37 8.14 6.83
CA ASP A 304 1.51 8.90 6.34
C ASP A 304 2.83 8.54 7.03
N PHE A 305 2.77 7.81 8.15
CA PHE A 305 3.95 7.47 8.95
C PHE A 305 4.02 6.00 9.32
N SER A 306 5.24 5.49 9.39
CA SER A 306 5.58 4.20 9.99
C SER A 306 6.97 4.25 10.59
N ALA A 307 7.33 3.30 11.44
CA ALA A 307 8.68 3.15 11.96
C ALA A 307 9.17 1.72 11.71
N LEU A 308 10.47 1.50 11.61
CA LEU A 308 11.00 0.14 11.51
C LEU A 308 10.65 -0.66 12.77
N ARG A 309 10.43 -1.97 12.60
CA ARG A 309 10.20 -2.87 13.72
C ARG A 309 11.45 -2.97 14.60
N ASP A 310 12.63 -3.09 14.00
CA ASP A 310 13.91 -3.17 14.70
C ASP A 310 14.74 -1.89 14.46
N ALA A 311 14.23 -0.76 14.93
CA ALA A 311 14.84 0.56 14.69
C ALA A 311 16.25 0.71 15.28
N ASP A 312 16.58 -0.06 16.33
CA ASP A 312 17.90 -0.04 16.97
C ASP A 312 18.91 -0.99 16.30
N ALA A 313 18.45 -1.83 15.36
CA ALA A 313 19.34 -2.74 14.64
C ALA A 313 20.21 -1.93 13.66
N VAL A 314 21.52 -2.13 13.74
CA VAL A 314 22.46 -1.58 12.75
C VAL A 314 22.25 -2.35 11.44
N PRO A 315 21.82 -1.70 10.34
CA PRO A 315 21.58 -2.41 9.09
C PRO A 315 22.87 -3.00 8.53
N GLU A 316 22.81 -4.27 8.10
CA GLU A 316 23.92 -4.89 7.37
C GLU A 316 24.15 -4.15 6.05
N HIS A 317 25.41 -3.97 5.64
CA HIS A 317 25.71 -3.44 4.31
C HIS A 317 25.77 -4.56 3.28
N LEU A 318 24.89 -4.50 2.28
CA LEU A 318 24.80 -5.48 1.19
C LEU A 318 25.29 -4.87 -0.13
N PRO A 319 26.55 -5.15 -0.54
CA PRO A 319 27.09 -4.63 -1.80
C PRO A 319 26.42 -5.31 -3.01
N GLY A 320 26.40 -4.60 -4.14
CA GLY A 320 25.83 -5.08 -5.39
C GLY A 320 24.36 -4.72 -5.60
N THR A 321 23.73 -5.39 -6.58
CA THR A 321 22.39 -5.03 -7.07
C THR A 321 21.37 -6.13 -6.76
N TYR A 322 20.24 -5.73 -6.18
CA TYR A 322 19.19 -6.62 -5.72
C TYR A 322 17.83 -6.26 -6.35
N TYR A 323 17.04 -7.25 -6.73
CA TYR A 323 15.66 -7.13 -7.21
C TYR A 323 14.70 -7.40 -6.06
N HIS A 324 13.84 -6.43 -5.72
CA HIS A 324 12.93 -6.52 -4.59
C HIS A 324 11.71 -7.41 -4.88
N LEU A 325 11.90 -8.72 -4.76
CA LEU A 325 10.88 -9.74 -5.01
C LEU A 325 10.25 -10.24 -3.71
N ASP A 326 9.74 -9.32 -2.90
CA ASP A 326 9.19 -9.61 -1.58
C ASP A 326 7.74 -9.14 -1.46
N ASN A 327 7.02 -9.67 -0.46
CA ASN A 327 5.68 -9.27 -0.07
C ASN A 327 5.49 -9.16 1.45
N GLN A 328 4.37 -8.55 1.86
CA GLN A 328 4.09 -8.26 3.27
C GLN A 328 3.68 -9.48 4.11
N VAL A 329 3.47 -10.64 3.48
CA VAL A 329 3.09 -11.90 4.11
C VAL A 329 3.96 -13.03 3.51
N PRO A 330 5.29 -12.94 3.67
CA PRO A 330 6.22 -13.88 3.06
C PRO A 330 5.87 -15.30 3.51
N GLY A 331 6.03 -16.25 2.60
CA GLY A 331 5.65 -17.65 2.81
C GLY A 331 4.19 -18.00 2.51
N HIS A 332 3.29 -17.02 2.38
CA HIS A 332 1.92 -17.27 1.97
C HIS A 332 1.79 -17.48 0.46
N TYR A 333 1.43 -18.70 0.04
CA TYR A 333 1.37 -19.12 -1.37
C TYR A 333 0.65 -18.13 -2.28
N GLY A 334 -0.56 -17.69 -1.89
CA GLY A 334 -1.33 -16.75 -2.71
C GLY A 334 -0.62 -15.42 -2.95
N HIS A 335 0.16 -14.93 -1.98
CA HIS A 335 0.88 -13.66 -2.11
C HIS A 335 2.17 -13.81 -2.92
N VAL A 336 2.84 -14.96 -2.85
CA VAL A 336 3.95 -15.26 -3.75
C VAL A 336 3.45 -15.30 -5.21
N ILE A 337 2.34 -16.01 -5.46
CA ILE A 337 1.79 -16.14 -6.82
C ILE A 337 1.27 -14.81 -7.38
N THR A 338 0.55 -14.01 -6.59
CA THR A 338 -0.05 -12.76 -7.10
C THR A 338 0.85 -11.54 -6.96
N HIS A 339 1.64 -11.40 -5.89
CA HIS A 339 2.42 -10.18 -5.64
C HIS A 339 3.88 -10.32 -6.07
N ASP A 340 4.56 -11.39 -5.65
CA ASP A 340 5.99 -11.55 -5.96
C ASP A 340 6.17 -11.83 -7.44
N LEU A 341 5.57 -12.91 -7.96
CA LEU A 341 5.72 -13.27 -9.38
C LEU A 341 5.25 -12.15 -10.31
N SER A 342 4.17 -11.43 -9.96
CA SER A 342 3.69 -10.35 -10.82
C SER A 342 4.65 -9.17 -10.94
N LYS A 343 5.73 -9.10 -10.16
CA LYS A 343 6.82 -8.13 -10.37
C LYS A 343 7.86 -8.61 -11.38
N LEU A 344 7.91 -9.88 -11.76
CA LEU A 344 8.94 -10.40 -12.67
C LEU A 344 8.77 -9.94 -14.12
N TRP A 345 7.72 -9.18 -14.46
CA TRP A 345 7.55 -8.60 -15.80
C TRP A 345 8.75 -7.76 -16.27
N ALA A 346 9.52 -7.20 -15.32
CA ALA A 346 10.71 -6.38 -15.61
C ALA A 346 12.04 -7.11 -15.34
N TRP A 347 12.01 -8.39 -14.94
CA TRP A 347 13.21 -9.13 -14.54
C TRP A 347 14.27 -9.17 -15.65
N ASP A 348 13.89 -9.56 -16.87
CA ASP A 348 14.85 -9.71 -17.96
C ASP A 348 15.49 -8.36 -18.35
N ALA A 349 14.72 -7.26 -18.31
CA ALA A 349 15.23 -5.92 -18.55
C ALA A 349 16.22 -5.48 -17.45
N ALA A 350 15.88 -5.76 -16.18
CA ALA A 350 16.76 -5.46 -15.05
C ALA A 350 18.04 -6.31 -15.07
N LEU A 351 17.96 -7.59 -15.44
CA LEU A 351 19.09 -8.49 -15.55
C LEU A 351 20.02 -8.12 -16.71
N ALA A 352 19.47 -7.62 -17.82
CA ALA A 352 20.26 -7.10 -18.94
C ALA A 352 21.06 -5.85 -18.56
N GLU A 353 20.51 -4.98 -17.71
CA GLU A 353 21.22 -3.80 -17.20
C GLU A 353 22.21 -4.16 -16.08
N TYR A 354 21.86 -5.13 -15.22
CA TYR A 354 22.67 -5.57 -14.09
C TYR A 354 22.88 -7.10 -14.11
N PRO A 355 23.93 -7.62 -14.78
CA PRO A 355 24.12 -9.07 -14.95
C PRO A 355 24.30 -9.87 -13.65
N ASP A 356 24.82 -9.22 -12.60
CA ASP A 356 25.02 -9.81 -11.27
C ASP A 356 23.79 -9.71 -10.35
N LEU A 357 22.64 -9.26 -10.89
CA LEU A 357 21.39 -9.07 -10.15
C LEU A 357 20.97 -10.32 -9.38
N ARG A 358 20.66 -10.13 -8.10
CA ARG A 358 20.12 -11.14 -7.19
C ARG A 358 18.71 -10.78 -6.78
N VAL A 359 17.85 -11.76 -6.55
CA VAL A 359 16.54 -11.59 -5.96
C VAL A 359 16.66 -11.45 -4.44
N LEU A 360 15.94 -10.49 -3.87
CA LEU A 360 15.78 -10.30 -2.44
C LEU A 360 14.40 -10.79 -2.00
N VAL A 361 14.36 -11.74 -1.04
CA VAL A 361 13.12 -12.33 -0.48
C VAL A 361 13.18 -12.36 1.04
N SER A 362 12.03 -12.24 1.70
CA SER A 362 11.93 -12.51 3.13
C SER A 362 11.61 -13.98 3.42
N PRO A 363 12.09 -14.53 4.55
CA PRO A 363 11.60 -15.81 5.04
C PRO A 363 10.15 -15.69 5.52
N ASP A 364 9.45 -16.82 5.54
CA ASP A 364 8.15 -16.93 6.17
C ASP A 364 8.23 -16.55 7.66
N THR A 365 7.24 -15.80 8.14
CA THR A 365 7.28 -15.24 9.50
C THR A 365 7.08 -16.28 10.61
N GLU A 366 6.50 -17.44 10.31
CA GLU A 366 6.22 -18.48 11.29
C GLU A 366 7.37 -19.49 11.36
N THR A 367 7.85 -19.91 10.20
CA THR A 367 8.91 -20.95 10.08
C THR A 367 10.31 -20.36 10.08
N GLY A 368 10.49 -19.09 9.72
CA GLY A 368 11.81 -18.47 9.57
C GLY A 368 12.56 -18.92 8.31
N GLU A 369 11.89 -19.64 7.39
CA GLU A 369 12.49 -20.17 6.17
C GLU A 369 11.72 -19.71 4.92
N VAL A 370 12.40 -19.66 3.77
CA VAL A 370 11.72 -19.47 2.48
C VAL A 370 11.14 -20.83 2.04
N PRO A 371 9.83 -20.94 1.79
CA PRO A 371 9.24 -22.23 1.42
C PRO A 371 9.83 -22.81 0.14
N ALA A 372 9.94 -24.15 0.09
CA ALA A 372 10.51 -24.87 -1.05
C ALA A 372 9.85 -24.50 -2.39
N TYR A 373 8.51 -24.36 -2.41
CA TYR A 373 7.76 -24.00 -3.62
C TYR A 373 8.18 -22.64 -4.19
N THR A 374 8.65 -21.70 -3.37
CA THR A 374 9.14 -20.39 -3.84
C THR A 374 10.38 -20.57 -4.70
N TYR A 375 11.33 -21.40 -4.24
CA TYR A 375 12.52 -21.74 -5.04
C TYR A 375 12.15 -22.50 -6.32
N GLU A 376 11.16 -23.39 -6.27
CA GLU A 376 10.71 -24.12 -7.47
C GLU A 376 10.08 -23.19 -8.51
N LEU A 377 9.25 -22.22 -8.09
CA LEU A 377 8.68 -21.20 -8.97
C LEU A 377 9.77 -20.33 -9.61
N LEU A 378 10.74 -19.88 -8.82
CA LEU A 378 11.87 -19.07 -9.32
C LEU A 378 12.74 -19.86 -10.29
N ALA A 379 13.09 -21.11 -9.95
CA ALA A 379 13.88 -21.97 -10.82
C ALA A 379 13.14 -22.26 -12.14
N ALA A 380 11.82 -22.48 -12.10
CA ALA A 380 11.02 -22.66 -13.30
C ALA A 380 10.93 -21.40 -14.16
N TYR A 381 10.90 -20.23 -13.54
CA TYR A 381 11.05 -18.96 -14.26
C TYR A 381 12.47 -18.78 -14.83
N GLY A 382 13.48 -19.46 -14.28
CA GLY A 382 14.89 -19.38 -14.72
C GLY A 382 15.78 -18.55 -13.81
N ILE A 383 15.38 -18.33 -12.56
CA ILE A 383 16.18 -17.71 -11.50
C ILE A 383 16.67 -18.83 -10.58
N GLY A 384 17.96 -19.17 -10.70
CA GLY A 384 18.58 -20.19 -9.88
C GLY A 384 18.71 -19.76 -8.41
N ARG A 385 18.81 -20.75 -7.51
CA ARG A 385 18.91 -20.53 -6.05
C ARG A 385 20.12 -19.67 -5.67
N GLU A 386 21.19 -19.75 -6.44
CA GLU A 386 22.41 -18.95 -6.26
C GLU A 386 22.19 -17.44 -6.44
N ARG A 387 21.10 -17.04 -7.11
CA ARG A 387 20.69 -15.64 -7.24
C ARG A 387 19.72 -15.19 -6.16
N VAL A 388 19.35 -16.04 -5.20
CA VAL A 388 18.41 -15.67 -4.13
C VAL A 388 19.17 -15.27 -2.87
N HIS A 389 18.90 -14.06 -2.37
CA HIS A 389 19.35 -13.58 -1.08
C HIS A 389 18.17 -13.49 -0.11
N VAL A 390 18.28 -14.14 1.04
CA VAL A 390 17.24 -14.15 2.08
C VAL A 390 17.50 -13.03 3.06
N LEU A 391 16.58 -12.09 3.15
CA LEU A 391 16.65 -10.94 4.05
C LEU A 391 16.05 -11.30 5.41
N THR A 392 16.91 -11.49 6.43
CA THR A 392 16.48 -11.86 7.80
C THR A 392 16.42 -10.68 8.76
N GLY A 393 16.87 -9.50 8.35
CA GLY A 393 16.88 -8.27 9.15
C GLY A 393 17.07 -7.02 8.28
N PRO A 394 17.06 -5.81 8.87
CA PRO A 394 17.32 -4.58 8.12
C PRO A 394 18.71 -4.60 7.48
N ALA A 395 18.79 -4.15 6.23
CA ALA A 395 20.04 -4.02 5.49
C ALA A 395 20.02 -2.78 4.61
N ARG A 396 21.19 -2.21 4.36
CA ARG A 396 21.42 -1.13 3.40
C ARG A 396 22.06 -1.73 2.15
N VAL A 397 21.28 -1.81 1.07
CA VAL A 397 21.75 -2.34 -0.22
C VAL A 397 22.37 -1.22 -1.05
N GLU A 398 23.47 -1.52 -1.74
CA GLU A 398 24.12 -0.57 -2.64
C GLU A 398 23.17 -0.13 -3.75
N ARG A 399 22.47 -1.08 -4.37
CA ARG A 399 21.44 -0.80 -5.38
C ARG A 399 20.24 -1.73 -5.26
N LEU A 400 19.05 -1.15 -5.22
CA LEU A 400 17.78 -1.86 -5.26
C LEU A 400 17.02 -1.58 -6.56
N VAL A 401 16.75 -2.62 -7.33
CA VAL A 401 15.75 -2.62 -8.40
C VAL A 401 14.40 -2.97 -7.80
N THR A 402 13.40 -2.13 -8.04
CA THR A 402 12.01 -2.41 -7.68
C THR A 402 11.11 -2.30 -8.90
N ALA A 403 10.00 -3.05 -8.89
CA ALA A 403 8.99 -3.00 -9.93
C ALA A 403 7.58 -2.88 -9.34
N THR A 404 6.72 -2.12 -10.01
CA THR A 404 5.29 -2.09 -9.70
C THR A 404 4.70 -3.50 -9.85
N GLN A 405 3.88 -3.91 -8.87
CA GLN A 405 3.12 -5.16 -8.94
C GLN A 405 2.17 -5.09 -10.14
N ALA A 406 2.26 -6.07 -11.06
CA ALA A 406 1.39 -6.14 -12.23
C ALA A 406 0.02 -6.77 -11.92
N PHE A 407 -0.12 -7.41 -10.75
CA PHE A 407 -1.40 -7.86 -10.22
C PHE A 407 -1.71 -7.10 -8.92
N GLN A 408 -2.71 -6.22 -8.98
CA GLN A 408 -3.13 -5.34 -7.91
C GLN A 408 -4.60 -5.61 -7.55
N GLN A 409 -4.84 -6.53 -6.63
CA GLN A 409 -6.20 -6.93 -6.21
C GLN A 409 -6.89 -5.83 -5.37
N PRO A 410 -8.14 -5.40 -5.65
CA PRO A 410 -9.07 -5.91 -6.66
C PRO A 410 -9.14 -4.99 -7.89
N ARG A 411 -8.09 -4.22 -8.16
CA ARG A 411 -8.06 -3.21 -9.23
C ARG A 411 -7.82 -3.81 -10.60
N PHE A 412 -6.72 -4.53 -10.79
CA PHE A 412 -6.36 -5.05 -12.11
C PHE A 412 -5.36 -6.20 -12.05
N LEU A 413 -5.33 -6.95 -13.15
CA LEU A 413 -4.21 -7.77 -13.58
C LEU A 413 -3.72 -7.26 -14.95
N ALA A 414 -2.46 -6.84 -15.05
CA ALA A 414 -1.92 -6.27 -16.28
C ALA A 414 -1.55 -7.37 -17.29
N PRO A 415 -1.81 -7.18 -18.61
CA PRO A 415 -1.52 -8.19 -19.63
C PRO A 415 -0.08 -8.67 -19.67
N VAL A 416 0.90 -7.79 -19.39
CA VAL A 416 2.34 -8.14 -19.37
C VAL A 416 2.66 -9.26 -18.37
N ALA A 417 1.86 -9.41 -17.31
CA ALA A 417 2.09 -10.42 -16.30
C ALA A 417 1.80 -11.84 -16.82
N ARG A 418 0.98 -11.99 -17.88
CA ARG A 418 0.67 -13.30 -18.50
C ARG A 418 1.94 -14.06 -18.87
N GLU A 419 2.93 -13.37 -19.43
CA GLU A 419 4.20 -13.97 -19.87
C GLU A 419 5.00 -14.52 -18.68
N VAL A 420 4.83 -13.94 -17.49
CA VAL A 420 5.48 -14.45 -16.27
C VAL A 420 4.98 -15.84 -15.93
N TRP A 421 3.66 -16.02 -15.81
CA TRP A 421 3.11 -17.33 -15.45
C TRP A 421 3.25 -18.33 -16.60
N ALA A 422 3.17 -17.90 -17.86
CA ALA A 422 3.45 -18.77 -19.01
C ALA A 422 4.88 -19.36 -18.95
N ARG A 423 5.87 -18.54 -18.56
CA ARG A 423 7.26 -18.99 -18.37
C ARG A 423 7.40 -19.97 -17.20
N VAL A 424 6.76 -19.70 -16.06
CA VAL A 424 6.70 -20.63 -14.92
C VAL A 424 6.05 -21.95 -15.31
N VAL A 425 4.94 -21.90 -16.07
CA VAL A 425 4.24 -23.09 -16.60
C VAL A 425 5.19 -23.91 -17.46
N ALA A 426 5.85 -23.28 -18.44
CA ALA A 426 6.80 -23.96 -19.32
C ALA A 426 7.96 -24.62 -18.56
N GLY A 427 8.47 -24.00 -17.49
CA GLY A 427 9.53 -24.56 -16.66
C GLY A 427 9.10 -25.72 -15.74
N LEU A 428 7.84 -25.76 -15.32
CA LEU A 428 7.32 -26.80 -14.41
C LEU A 428 6.70 -27.99 -15.15
N LEU A 429 6.08 -27.77 -16.31
CA LEU A 429 5.38 -28.83 -17.05
C LEU A 429 6.22 -30.10 -17.32
N PRO A 430 7.52 -30.02 -17.67
CA PRO A 430 8.34 -31.23 -17.88
C PRO A 430 8.53 -32.09 -16.63
N ARG A 431 8.28 -31.54 -15.44
CA ARG A 431 8.43 -32.23 -14.14
C ARG A 431 7.11 -32.77 -13.60
N ALA A 432 5.99 -32.52 -14.28
CA ALA A 432 4.68 -32.97 -13.87
C ALA A 432 4.47 -34.46 -14.20
N GLY A 433 3.61 -35.12 -13.42
CA GLY A 433 3.21 -36.50 -13.67
C GLY A 433 2.42 -36.68 -14.96
N HIS A 434 2.26 -37.93 -15.37
CA HIS A 434 1.57 -38.31 -16.62
C HIS A 434 0.17 -38.88 -16.40
N GLU A 435 -0.32 -38.88 -15.16
CA GLU A 435 -1.64 -39.42 -14.84
C GLU A 435 -2.76 -38.68 -15.60
N PRO A 436 -3.83 -39.38 -16.00
CA PRO A 436 -4.98 -38.76 -16.64
C PRO A 436 -5.53 -37.61 -15.80
N LEU A 437 -5.74 -36.45 -16.42
CA LEU A 437 -6.32 -35.30 -15.74
C LEU A 437 -7.84 -35.37 -15.80
N PRO A 438 -8.54 -34.94 -14.74
CA PRO A 438 -9.97 -34.74 -14.80
C PRO A 438 -10.31 -33.60 -15.77
N GLU A 439 -11.41 -33.75 -16.52
CA GLU A 439 -11.91 -32.68 -17.39
C GLU A 439 -12.52 -31.52 -16.58
N ARG A 440 -12.89 -31.78 -15.31
CA ARG A 440 -13.58 -30.82 -14.45
C ARG A 440 -13.16 -31.00 -13.02
N VAL A 441 -12.79 -29.91 -12.37
CA VAL A 441 -12.37 -29.94 -10.97
C VAL A 441 -13.14 -28.97 -10.12
N PHE A 442 -13.44 -29.38 -8.89
CA PHE A 442 -13.94 -28.50 -7.85
C PHE A 442 -12.82 -28.30 -6.82
N VAL A 443 -12.29 -27.09 -6.74
CA VAL A 443 -11.24 -26.69 -5.81
C VAL A 443 -11.86 -26.43 -4.44
N SER A 444 -11.73 -27.41 -3.57
CA SER A 444 -12.23 -27.38 -2.20
C SER A 444 -11.15 -26.84 -1.23
N ARG A 445 -11.49 -26.77 0.06
CA ARG A 445 -10.60 -26.38 1.15
C ARG A 445 -10.84 -27.34 2.33
N ARG A 446 -9.88 -28.23 2.62
CA ARG A 446 -10.07 -29.28 3.64
C ARG A 446 -10.15 -28.72 5.07
N SER A 447 -9.38 -27.66 5.34
CA SER A 447 -9.31 -27.00 6.66
C SER A 447 -9.09 -25.51 6.47
N ALA A 448 -10.13 -24.80 6.05
CA ALA A 448 -10.06 -23.35 5.94
C ALA A 448 -10.07 -22.70 7.33
N ALA A 449 -8.96 -22.11 7.74
CA ALA A 449 -8.90 -21.28 8.96
C ALA A 449 -9.74 -19.99 8.84
N ARG A 450 -10.10 -19.59 7.61
CA ARG A 450 -10.83 -18.36 7.28
C ARG A 450 -11.77 -18.61 6.10
N ARG A 451 -12.92 -17.92 6.08
CA ARG A 451 -13.91 -17.98 5.00
C ARG A 451 -14.41 -19.40 4.70
N ARG A 452 -14.78 -20.19 5.70
CA ARG A 452 -15.35 -21.52 5.48
C ARG A 452 -16.74 -21.40 4.86
N CYS A 453 -17.06 -22.29 3.94
CA CYS A 453 -18.45 -22.50 3.53
C CYS A 453 -19.07 -23.48 4.52
N LEU A 454 -20.04 -23.03 5.33
CA LEU A 454 -20.57 -23.85 6.43
C LEU A 454 -21.42 -25.03 5.94
N ASN A 455 -22.00 -24.94 4.74
CA ASN A 455 -22.69 -26.02 4.05
C ASN A 455 -21.87 -26.60 2.89
N ALA A 456 -20.54 -26.62 3.01
CA ALA A 456 -19.64 -27.09 1.96
C ALA A 456 -19.96 -28.50 1.46
N GLU A 457 -20.29 -29.42 2.36
CA GLU A 457 -20.61 -30.80 2.01
C GLU A 457 -21.81 -30.89 1.05
N GLU A 458 -22.83 -30.06 1.24
CA GLU A 458 -23.98 -30.03 0.33
C GLU A 458 -23.60 -29.48 -1.05
N VAL A 459 -22.85 -28.38 -1.07
CA VAL A 459 -22.38 -27.74 -2.29
C VAL A 459 -21.50 -28.70 -3.09
N GLU A 460 -20.50 -29.32 -2.45
CA GLU A 460 -19.56 -30.24 -3.08
C GLU A 460 -20.26 -31.47 -3.67
N ARG A 461 -21.26 -32.03 -2.98
CA ARG A 461 -22.07 -33.13 -3.52
C ARG A 461 -22.76 -32.78 -4.84
N ARG A 462 -23.20 -31.54 -5.04
CA ARG A 462 -23.80 -31.10 -6.32
C ARG A 462 -22.78 -31.13 -7.45
N PHE A 463 -21.56 -30.65 -7.20
CA PHE A 463 -20.47 -30.69 -8.19
C PHE A 463 -20.03 -32.12 -8.49
N VAL A 464 -19.89 -32.98 -7.47
CA VAL A 464 -19.56 -34.40 -7.65
C VAL A 464 -20.63 -35.11 -8.49
N ALA A 465 -21.92 -34.87 -8.21
CA ALA A 465 -23.03 -35.42 -9.00
C ALA A 465 -23.01 -34.95 -10.47
N ALA A 466 -22.42 -33.78 -10.74
CA ALA A 466 -22.20 -33.23 -12.08
C ALA A 466 -20.88 -33.69 -12.75
N GLY A 467 -20.18 -34.66 -12.15
CA GLY A 467 -18.96 -35.26 -12.70
C GLY A 467 -17.67 -34.49 -12.41
N PHE A 468 -17.68 -33.55 -11.45
CA PHE A 468 -16.47 -32.86 -11.03
C PHE A 468 -15.64 -33.74 -10.09
N THR A 469 -14.32 -33.68 -10.24
CA THR A 469 -13.38 -34.24 -9.26
C THR A 469 -13.05 -33.18 -8.21
N VAL A 470 -13.30 -33.47 -6.93
CA VAL A 470 -12.88 -32.57 -5.84
C VAL A 470 -11.37 -32.65 -5.69
N VAL A 471 -10.69 -31.51 -5.71
CA VAL A 471 -9.24 -31.40 -5.57
C VAL A 471 -8.87 -30.45 -4.44
N TYR A 472 -7.77 -30.77 -3.77
CA TYR A 472 -7.13 -29.97 -2.74
C TYR A 472 -5.73 -29.64 -3.25
N PRO A 473 -5.47 -28.42 -3.78
CA PRO A 473 -4.18 -28.09 -4.38
C PRO A 473 -3.01 -28.35 -3.43
N GLU A 474 -3.19 -28.20 -2.12
CA GLU A 474 -2.20 -28.49 -1.08
C GLU A 474 -1.72 -29.95 -1.05
N ASP A 475 -2.49 -30.90 -1.59
CA ASP A 475 -2.10 -32.32 -1.67
C ASP A 475 -1.26 -32.62 -2.93
N LEU A 476 -1.19 -31.69 -3.88
CA LEU A 476 -0.52 -31.88 -5.16
C LEU A 476 0.88 -31.27 -5.14
N ALA A 477 1.85 -31.96 -5.73
CA ALA A 477 3.15 -31.37 -6.03
C ALA A 477 2.96 -30.15 -6.96
N LEU A 478 3.80 -29.12 -6.81
CA LEU A 478 3.67 -27.87 -7.56
C LEU A 478 3.62 -28.09 -9.10
N PRO A 479 4.46 -28.94 -9.72
CA PRO A 479 4.34 -29.25 -11.14
C PRO A 479 2.96 -29.83 -11.53
N ASP A 480 2.37 -30.69 -10.70
CA ASP A 480 1.07 -31.29 -10.95
C ASP A 480 -0.08 -30.30 -10.77
N GLN A 481 0.04 -29.38 -9.81
CA GLN A 481 -0.88 -28.23 -9.71
C GLN A 481 -0.85 -27.42 -11.01
N VAL A 482 0.34 -27.00 -11.44
CA VAL A 482 0.50 -26.23 -12.67
C VAL A 482 -0.05 -26.97 -13.88
N ARG A 483 0.26 -28.27 -14.02
CA ARG A 483 -0.27 -29.10 -15.10
C ARG A 483 -1.80 -29.09 -15.09
N LEU A 484 -2.41 -29.40 -13.94
CA LEU A 484 -3.87 -29.42 -13.80
C LEU A 484 -4.51 -28.08 -14.21
N PHE A 485 -4.07 -26.96 -13.63
CA PHE A 485 -4.69 -25.65 -13.86
C PHE A 485 -4.34 -25.03 -15.23
N SER A 486 -3.26 -25.50 -15.87
CA SER A 486 -2.90 -25.07 -17.22
C SER A 486 -3.77 -25.68 -18.32
N THR A 487 -4.35 -26.87 -18.07
CA THR A 487 -5.09 -27.65 -19.08
C THR A 487 -6.56 -27.87 -18.77
N VAL A 488 -7.00 -27.76 -17.50
CA VAL A 488 -8.37 -28.13 -17.12
C VAL A 488 -9.41 -27.23 -17.81
N PRO A 489 -10.37 -27.80 -18.57
CA PRO A 489 -11.38 -27.02 -19.28
C PRO A 489 -12.38 -26.31 -18.36
N VAL A 490 -12.77 -26.97 -17.26
CA VAL A 490 -13.77 -26.45 -16.31
C VAL A 490 -13.23 -26.52 -14.89
N VAL A 491 -13.13 -25.37 -14.25
CA VAL A 491 -12.69 -25.24 -12.85
C VAL A 491 -13.76 -24.55 -12.05
N ALA A 492 -14.21 -25.20 -10.99
CA ALA A 492 -15.11 -24.64 -10.00
C ALA A 492 -14.42 -24.57 -8.65
N GLY A 493 -14.91 -23.77 -7.71
CA GLY A 493 -14.42 -23.84 -6.34
C GLY A 493 -14.74 -22.60 -5.53
N TYR A 494 -14.19 -22.57 -4.32
CA TYR A 494 -14.36 -21.43 -3.44
C TYR A 494 -13.26 -20.37 -3.65
N ALA A 495 -13.64 -19.11 -3.82
CA ALA A 495 -12.72 -17.99 -4.05
C ALA A 495 -11.60 -17.88 -2.98
N GLY A 496 -10.34 -17.81 -3.41
CA GLY A 496 -9.15 -17.82 -2.55
C GLY A 496 -7.95 -18.48 -3.21
N SER A 497 -6.88 -18.70 -2.44
CA SER A 497 -5.56 -19.13 -2.95
C SER A 497 -5.59 -20.40 -3.81
N GLY A 498 -6.51 -21.34 -3.55
CA GLY A 498 -6.67 -22.53 -4.39
C GLY A 498 -7.12 -22.20 -5.81
N LEU A 499 -8.06 -21.28 -5.99
CA LEU A 499 -8.52 -20.84 -7.32
C LEU A 499 -7.59 -19.84 -8.00
N ILE A 500 -6.71 -19.17 -7.25
CA ILE A 500 -5.66 -18.31 -7.82
C ILE A 500 -4.76 -19.11 -8.76
N ASN A 501 -4.61 -20.44 -8.58
CA ASN A 501 -3.87 -21.30 -9.49
C ASN A 501 -4.38 -21.27 -10.94
N THR A 502 -5.61 -20.80 -11.20
CA THR A 502 -6.09 -20.54 -12.56
C THR A 502 -5.28 -19.47 -13.31
N VAL A 503 -4.37 -18.75 -12.63
CA VAL A 503 -3.37 -17.88 -13.27
C VAL A 503 -2.41 -18.65 -14.19
N PHE A 504 -2.27 -19.97 -13.99
CA PHE A 504 -1.47 -20.87 -14.81
C PHE A 504 -2.20 -21.36 -16.08
N SER A 505 -3.46 -20.95 -16.30
CA SER A 505 -4.23 -21.35 -17.48
C SER A 505 -3.50 -20.99 -18.78
N SER A 506 -3.42 -21.94 -19.72
CA SER A 506 -2.81 -21.70 -21.03
C SER A 506 -3.78 -21.04 -22.03
N GLY A 507 -5.05 -20.86 -21.65
CA GLY A 507 -6.07 -20.27 -22.51
C GLY A 507 -7.43 -20.10 -21.80
N PRO A 508 -8.49 -19.88 -22.59
CA PRO A 508 -9.86 -19.77 -22.09
C PRO A 508 -10.30 -21.03 -21.34
N ALA A 509 -11.00 -20.85 -20.22
CA ALA A 509 -11.58 -21.94 -19.44
C ALA A 509 -12.89 -21.50 -18.79
N THR A 510 -13.80 -22.44 -18.56
CA THR A 510 -15.01 -22.16 -17.78
C THR A 510 -14.66 -22.15 -16.30
N ARG A 511 -15.00 -21.07 -15.61
CA ARG A 511 -14.71 -20.81 -14.20
C ARG A 511 -16.00 -20.62 -13.42
N VAL A 512 -16.24 -21.42 -12.38
CA VAL A 512 -17.38 -21.27 -11.47
C VAL A 512 -16.87 -20.91 -10.08
N VAL A 513 -17.09 -19.68 -9.66
CA VAL A 513 -16.54 -19.12 -8.43
C VAL A 513 -17.63 -18.97 -7.38
N LEU A 514 -17.46 -19.63 -6.24
CA LEU A 514 -18.27 -19.43 -5.04
C LEU A 514 -17.53 -18.47 -4.10
N ALA A 515 -18.06 -17.26 -3.91
CA ALA A 515 -17.39 -16.22 -3.14
C ALA A 515 -18.31 -15.62 -2.10
N SER A 516 -17.80 -15.44 -0.87
CA SER A 516 -18.51 -14.63 0.14
C SER A 516 -18.67 -13.19 -0.35
N LYS A 517 -19.85 -12.57 -0.13
CA LYS A 517 -20.09 -11.14 -0.40
C LYS A 517 -19.13 -10.22 0.36
N SER A 518 -18.56 -10.67 1.48
CA SER A 518 -17.55 -9.91 2.23
C SER A 518 -16.12 -10.02 1.68
N TYR A 519 -15.87 -10.95 0.75
CA TYR A 519 -14.55 -11.13 0.12
C TYR A 519 -14.41 -10.23 -1.11
N TRP A 520 -13.66 -9.14 -0.96
CA TRP A 520 -13.54 -8.11 -2.00
C TRP A 520 -12.38 -8.29 -2.98
N ALA A 521 -11.48 -9.27 -2.82
CA ALA A 521 -10.23 -9.33 -3.59
C ALA A 521 -10.41 -9.64 -5.09
N THR A 522 -11.45 -10.42 -5.44
CA THR A 522 -11.87 -10.74 -6.82
C THR A 522 -10.72 -11.17 -7.76
N ASN A 523 -9.71 -11.87 -7.23
CA ASN A 523 -8.56 -12.33 -8.02
C ASN A 523 -8.96 -13.22 -9.18
N GLU A 524 -9.94 -14.10 -8.94
CA GLU A 524 -10.48 -15.03 -9.91
C GLU A 524 -11.10 -14.29 -11.11
N TYR A 525 -11.70 -13.14 -10.85
CA TYR A 525 -12.23 -12.27 -11.90
C TYR A 525 -11.12 -11.68 -12.75
N HIS A 526 -10.09 -11.10 -12.15
CA HIS A 526 -9.00 -10.48 -12.93
C HIS A 526 -8.23 -11.49 -13.77
N ILE A 527 -8.06 -12.71 -13.25
CA ILE A 527 -7.50 -13.83 -14.00
C ILE A 527 -8.43 -14.19 -15.18
N ALA A 528 -9.72 -14.42 -14.92
CA ALA A 528 -10.68 -14.74 -15.97
C ALA A 528 -10.77 -13.64 -17.04
N ALA A 529 -10.86 -12.38 -16.63
CA ALA A 529 -10.93 -11.22 -17.51
C ALA A 529 -9.71 -11.13 -18.44
N LEU A 530 -8.54 -11.56 -17.99
CA LEU A 530 -7.36 -11.61 -18.84
C LEU A 530 -7.36 -12.84 -19.76
N TYR A 531 -7.61 -14.05 -19.25
CA TYR A 531 -7.44 -15.30 -20.01
C TYR A 531 -8.65 -15.72 -20.87
N GLY A 532 -9.84 -15.23 -20.52
CA GLY A 532 -11.10 -15.50 -21.20
C GLY A 532 -11.77 -16.82 -20.83
N GLY A 533 -12.88 -17.08 -21.53
CA GLY A 533 -13.80 -18.20 -21.26
C GLY A 533 -15.03 -17.74 -20.48
N ASP A 534 -15.84 -18.68 -20.00
CA ASP A 534 -17.06 -18.34 -19.25
C ASP A 534 -16.76 -18.20 -17.75
N LEU A 535 -17.18 -17.09 -17.15
CA LEU A 535 -17.07 -16.85 -15.72
C LEU A 535 -18.46 -16.78 -15.08
N HIS A 536 -18.73 -17.71 -14.17
CA HIS A 536 -19.95 -17.76 -13.38
C HIS A 536 -19.62 -17.46 -11.92
N TYR A 537 -20.16 -16.37 -11.39
CA TYR A 537 -19.91 -15.92 -10.02
C TYR A 537 -21.16 -16.12 -9.17
N PHE A 538 -21.04 -16.91 -8.09
CA PHE A 538 -22.08 -17.10 -7.10
C PHE A 538 -21.67 -16.44 -5.78
N TRP A 539 -22.52 -15.54 -5.30
CA TRP A 539 -22.25 -14.75 -4.11
C TRP A 539 -22.90 -15.37 -2.86
N CYS A 540 -22.07 -15.95 -2.01
CA CYS A 540 -22.47 -16.55 -0.75
C CYS A 540 -22.64 -15.50 0.35
N ASP A 541 -23.58 -15.73 1.27
CA ASP A 541 -23.88 -14.78 2.34
C ASP A 541 -22.91 -14.96 3.51
N PRO A 542 -22.25 -13.89 3.97
CA PRO A 542 -21.34 -13.97 5.11
C PRO A 542 -22.13 -14.25 6.39
N VAL A 543 -21.53 -15.06 7.25
CA VAL A 543 -22.02 -15.33 8.59
C VAL A 543 -21.36 -14.33 9.54
N PRO A 544 -22.14 -13.53 10.30
CA PRO A 544 -21.59 -12.56 11.24
C PRO A 544 -20.62 -13.21 12.22
N SER A 545 -19.49 -12.55 12.47
CA SER A 545 -18.47 -13.00 13.43
C SER A 545 -17.78 -11.79 14.06
N GLU A 546 -17.06 -11.98 15.17
CA GLU A 546 -16.27 -10.91 15.81
C GLU A 546 -15.01 -10.53 15.00
N GLY A 547 -14.62 -11.34 14.02
CA GLY A 547 -13.44 -11.11 13.17
C GLY A 547 -13.71 -10.18 11.97
N PRO A 548 -12.66 -9.82 11.20
CA PRO A 548 -12.83 -9.01 10.00
C PRO A 548 -13.79 -9.68 9.01
N ASP A 549 -14.77 -8.92 8.49
CA ASP A 549 -15.77 -9.44 7.54
C ASP A 549 -15.14 -10.17 6.35
N PHE A 550 -14.00 -9.68 5.86
CA PHE A 550 -13.23 -10.29 4.76
C PHE A 550 -12.84 -11.75 5.03
N HIS A 551 -12.77 -12.16 6.29
CA HIS A 551 -12.45 -13.52 6.73
C HIS A 551 -13.65 -14.32 7.24
N ALA A 552 -14.84 -13.71 7.26
CA ALA A 552 -16.06 -14.34 7.74
C ALA A 552 -16.37 -15.63 6.98
N ASP A 553 -16.83 -16.62 7.72
CA ASP A 553 -17.47 -17.81 7.16
C ASP A 553 -18.71 -17.41 6.35
N HIS A 554 -19.21 -18.30 5.50
CA HIS A 554 -20.33 -17.99 4.61
C HIS A 554 -21.19 -19.22 4.34
N LEU A 555 -22.40 -18.97 3.83
CA LEU A 555 -23.36 -19.98 3.40
C LEU A 555 -23.68 -19.80 1.93
N PHE A 556 -23.70 -20.91 1.18
CA PHE A 556 -24.30 -20.92 -0.14
C PHE A 556 -25.82 -21.05 0.04
N ASP A 557 -26.59 -20.11 -0.50
CA ASP A 557 -28.06 -20.13 -0.41
C ASP A 557 -28.62 -21.11 -1.45
N THR A 558 -29.01 -22.28 -0.99
CA THR A 558 -29.46 -23.40 -1.83
C THR A 558 -30.81 -23.15 -2.48
N ASP A 559 -31.63 -22.30 -1.89
CA ASP A 559 -32.97 -21.99 -2.40
C ASP A 559 -32.90 -20.87 -3.43
N ARG A 560 -32.11 -19.81 -3.15
CA ARG A 560 -31.90 -18.69 -4.06
C ARG A 560 -31.03 -19.05 -5.25
N ASP A 561 -29.83 -19.59 -4.98
CA ASP A 561 -28.77 -19.75 -5.99
C ASP A 561 -28.69 -21.18 -6.55
N GLY A 562 -29.24 -22.16 -5.82
CA GLY A 562 -29.23 -23.57 -6.21
C GLY A 562 -29.84 -23.87 -7.58
N PRO A 563 -31.04 -23.37 -7.92
CA PRO A 563 -31.63 -23.64 -9.24
C PRO A 563 -30.77 -23.17 -10.42
N ALA A 564 -30.13 -22.01 -10.29
CA ALA A 564 -29.21 -21.48 -11.30
C ALA A 564 -27.91 -22.29 -11.38
N LEU A 565 -27.35 -22.69 -10.23
CA LEU A 565 -26.19 -23.58 -10.17
C LEU A 565 -26.50 -24.92 -10.83
N ASP A 566 -27.61 -25.56 -10.49
CA ASP A 566 -27.97 -26.87 -11.02
C ASP A 566 -28.23 -26.81 -12.54
N ALA A 567 -28.81 -25.70 -13.04
CA ALA A 567 -28.98 -25.47 -14.47
C ALA A 567 -27.63 -25.34 -15.21
N LEU A 568 -26.69 -24.58 -14.63
CA LEU A 568 -25.33 -24.45 -15.14
C LEU A 568 -24.61 -25.81 -15.13
N LEU A 569 -24.68 -26.56 -14.03
CA LEU A 569 -24.02 -27.86 -13.94
C LEU A 569 -24.56 -28.85 -14.98
N ARG A 570 -25.86 -28.82 -15.28
CA ARG A 570 -26.46 -29.59 -16.37
C ARG A 570 -26.00 -29.14 -17.76
N SER A 571 -25.84 -27.83 -18.00
CA SER A 571 -25.36 -27.34 -19.29
C SER A 571 -23.89 -27.67 -19.51
N LEU A 572 -23.12 -27.75 -18.43
CA LEU A 572 -21.73 -28.17 -18.48
C LEU A 572 -21.65 -29.68 -18.70
N ALA A 573 -22.54 -30.53 -18.16
CA ALA A 573 -22.47 -32.00 -18.21
C ALA A 573 -22.07 -32.57 -19.59
N PRO A 574 -21.28 -33.66 -19.66
CA PRO A 574 -20.89 -34.26 -20.94
C PRO A 574 -22.15 -34.62 -21.75
N GLN A 575 -22.28 -34.08 -22.96
CA GLN A 575 -23.35 -34.50 -23.87
C GLN A 575 -23.09 -35.96 -24.24
N ALA A 576 -24.04 -36.85 -23.93
CA ALA A 576 -23.95 -38.24 -24.37
C ALA A 576 -23.79 -38.26 -25.90
N PRO A 577 -22.87 -39.06 -26.47
CA PRO A 577 -22.74 -39.15 -27.91
C PRO A 577 -24.08 -39.58 -28.49
N LEU A 578 -24.65 -38.74 -29.37
CA LEU A 578 -25.83 -39.07 -30.16
C LEU A 578 -25.57 -40.43 -30.81
N ALA A 579 -26.31 -41.45 -30.37
CA ALA A 579 -26.26 -42.76 -30.99
C ALA A 579 -26.61 -42.59 -32.47
N ALA A 580 -25.60 -42.69 -33.34
CA ALA A 580 -25.79 -42.69 -34.78
C ALA A 580 -26.71 -43.87 -35.11
N GLY A 581 -27.99 -43.58 -35.32
CA GLY A 581 -28.98 -44.56 -35.71
C GLY A 581 -28.55 -45.22 -37.01
N ARG A 582 -28.17 -46.50 -36.95
CA ARG A 582 -28.00 -47.33 -38.14
C ARG A 582 -29.33 -47.33 -38.91
N PRO A 583 -29.33 -47.06 -40.23
CA PRO A 583 -30.56 -47.16 -41.02
C PRO A 583 -31.00 -48.63 -41.06
N ARG A 584 -32.24 -48.89 -40.65
CA ARG A 584 -32.89 -50.20 -40.85
C ARG A 584 -33.11 -50.40 -42.35
N LEU A 585 -32.37 -51.31 -42.96
CA LEU A 585 -32.70 -51.86 -44.28
C LEU A 585 -34.04 -52.59 -44.17
N GLY A 586 -35.07 -52.02 -44.80
CA GLY A 586 -36.39 -52.63 -44.89
C GLY A 586 -36.34 -53.91 -45.73
N ARG A 587 -36.86 -55.01 -45.17
CA ARG A 587 -37.20 -56.20 -45.94
C ARG A 587 -38.46 -55.91 -46.75
N SER A 588 -38.30 -55.93 -48.08
CA SER A 588 -39.41 -56.06 -49.03
C SER A 588 -40.08 -57.42 -48.82
N ALA A 589 -41.40 -57.42 -48.62
CA ALA A 589 -42.23 -58.60 -48.70
C ALA A 589 -43.05 -58.51 -49.99
N VAL A 590 -42.81 -59.46 -50.87
CA VAL A 590 -43.63 -59.77 -52.05
C VAL A 590 -44.84 -60.56 -51.57
N ARG A 591 -46.04 -59.99 -51.75
CA ARG A 591 -47.19 -60.59 -52.46
C ARG A 591 -48.33 -59.61 -52.58
#